data_AF-A5E6W0-F1
#
_entry.id   AF-A5E6W0-F1
#
_cell.length_a   1.000
_cell.length_b   1.000
_cell.length_c   1.000
_cell.angle_alpha   90.00
_cell.angle_beta   90.00
_cell.angle_gamma   90.00
#
_symmetry.space_group_name_H-M   'P 1'
#
loop_
_entity.id
_entity.type
_entity.pdbx_description
1 polymer ?
#
loop_
_entity_poly.entity_id
_entity_poly.type
_entity_poly.pdbx_seq_one_letter_code
_entity_poly.pdbx_strand_id
1 'polypeptide(L)'
;MFEKKKNIFFIDHHHRFLLQRPPPPPPSLPSLPPLLPLPSPLSLLSMTTKDIEALIVSFRDATQFWIVSLNSEKISQVRAASVAKPLNELSSLVKLLRAHTTKVGIIFEPERLKKEPATAYSTLEKLSESLILTVSLIAQLKLQDISQLYYDEIVTQVAQLIESNHELAKELLLIYEAAEKNEGESKQSKSESENESSGVENGNGNGNGNGNGEGRLVYVGKIWSNCDSLSKLLSEGALGLLTLKVKQSIDLIDDGFEEFVEWAENPEDMGDPFGFSDDDDDEEEEEEEEEAAAIAEYDDVKGKVPSSTGYELEKEEEKSSETGLSDNDELSAYAKKWQKKIELVRLLLASFKKSLPKTTASNQIDKIYDIQKSLVTSIDKLIVELMMNGEISDEVESIADDISNSSTKLAKLAESIHKDDTKKTSWYSTWITKYDS
;
A
#
# COMPACT_ATOMS: atom_id res chain seq x y z
N MET A 1 48.02 -3.01 59.07
CA MET A 1 48.93 -2.06 59.73
C MET A 1 49.44 -1.16 58.61
N PHE A 2 49.17 0.16 58.63
CA PHE A 2 49.37 1.09 57.50
C PHE A 2 48.52 0.77 56.23
N GLU A 3 48.18 1.71 55.33
CA GLU A 3 48.29 3.19 55.38
C GLU A 3 47.06 3.90 54.76
N LYS A 4 46.86 5.19 55.10
CA LYS A 4 45.91 6.13 54.45
C LYS A 4 46.66 7.38 53.95
N LYS A 5 46.42 7.78 52.69
CA LYS A 5 46.51 9.15 52.11
C LYS A 5 45.67 9.14 50.80
N LYS A 6 44.84 10.11 50.38
CA LYS A 6 44.85 11.60 50.36
C LYS A 6 45.87 12.21 49.38
N ASN A 7 45.58 13.24 48.55
CA ASN A 7 44.32 13.97 48.24
C ASN A 7 43.90 13.70 46.75
N ILE A 8 43.68 14.59 45.75
CA ILE A 8 43.70 16.07 45.63
C ILE A 8 42.86 16.60 44.41
N PHE A 9 41.85 17.46 44.67
CA PHE A 9 41.17 18.42 43.73
C PHE A 9 40.44 17.82 42.49
N PHE A 10 39.55 18.52 41.76
CA PHE A 10 39.07 19.93 41.80
C PHE A 10 37.52 19.96 41.77
N ILE A 11 36.89 20.91 42.46
CA ILE A 11 35.48 21.30 42.25
C ILE A 11 35.43 22.83 42.25
N ASP A 12 34.92 23.43 41.17
CA ASP A 12 34.71 24.87 41.07
C ASP A 12 33.33 25.28 41.60
N HIS A 13 33.16 26.54 41.99
CA HIS A 13 32.05 27.00 42.84
C HIS A 13 31.45 28.36 42.45
N HIS A 14 31.23 28.57 41.15
CA HIS A 14 30.38 29.62 40.59
C HIS A 14 29.34 28.97 39.65
N HIS A 15 28.06 29.34 39.59
CA HIS A 15 27.38 30.54 40.08
C HIS A 15 26.09 30.22 40.85
N ARG A 16 25.78 31.03 41.88
CA ARG A 16 24.43 31.12 42.47
C ARG A 16 23.72 32.34 41.88
N PHE A 17 22.38 32.39 41.99
CA PHE A 17 21.47 33.44 41.47
C PHE A 17 21.37 33.57 39.94
N LEU A 18 20.44 32.82 39.36
CA LEU A 18 19.32 33.45 38.64
C LEU A 18 18.00 32.92 39.20
N LEU A 19 16.96 33.74 39.12
CA LEU A 19 15.65 33.45 39.71
C LEU A 19 14.85 32.47 38.85
N GLN A 20 13.96 31.71 39.50
CA GLN A 20 12.91 30.95 38.83
C GLN A 20 12.03 31.91 38.01
N ARG A 21 12.22 31.95 36.69
CA ARG A 21 11.13 32.34 35.80
C ARG A 21 10.23 31.10 35.63
N PRO A 22 8.89 31.23 35.73
CA PRO A 22 8.02 30.16 35.25
C PRO A 22 8.29 29.92 33.75
N PRO A 23 8.05 28.71 33.24
CA PRO A 23 8.13 28.47 31.79
C PRO A 23 7.20 29.45 31.05
N PRO A 24 7.54 29.84 29.81
CA PRO A 24 6.61 30.62 29.00
C PRO A 24 5.29 29.84 28.87
N PRO A 25 4.13 30.53 28.85
CA PRO A 25 2.87 29.85 28.58
C PRO A 25 2.96 29.13 27.23
N PRO A 26 2.34 27.95 27.07
CA PRO A 26 2.34 27.25 25.79
C PRO A 26 1.76 28.15 24.70
N PRO A 27 2.21 28.02 23.44
CA PRO A 27 1.67 28.80 22.34
C PRO A 27 0.16 28.63 22.29
N SER A 28 -0.56 29.76 22.18
CA SER A 28 -2.02 29.76 22.15
C SER A 28 -2.50 28.89 20.99
N LEU A 29 -3.15 27.78 21.32
CA LEU A 29 -3.75 26.87 20.35
C LEU A 29 -4.65 27.65 19.39
N PRO A 30 -4.71 27.26 18.09
CA PRO A 30 -5.77 27.74 17.22
C PRO A 30 -7.11 27.41 17.88
N SER A 31 -7.98 28.41 18.03
CA SER A 31 -9.29 28.21 18.64
C SER A 31 -10.06 27.17 17.84
N LEU A 32 -10.45 26.07 18.48
CA LEU A 32 -11.45 25.16 17.92
C LEU A 32 -12.67 25.98 17.48
N PRO A 33 -13.26 25.70 16.30
CA PRO A 33 -14.52 26.32 15.93
C PRO A 33 -15.54 26.03 17.05
N PRO A 34 -16.33 27.03 17.48
CA PRO A 34 -17.26 26.83 18.57
C PRO A 34 -18.27 25.75 18.19
N LEU A 35 -18.31 24.66 18.96
CA LEU A 35 -19.37 23.66 18.87
C LEU A 35 -20.71 24.39 19.00
N LEU A 36 -21.55 24.29 17.96
CA LEU A 36 -22.88 24.88 17.98
C LEU A 36 -23.67 24.30 19.16
N PRO A 37 -24.45 25.12 19.89
CA PRO A 37 -25.21 24.64 21.03
C PRO A 37 -26.24 23.60 20.56
N LEU A 38 -26.13 22.37 21.07
CA LEU A 38 -27.05 21.27 20.78
C LEU A 38 -28.51 21.75 21.00
N PRO A 39 -29.41 21.58 20.01
CA PRO A 39 -30.79 22.02 20.16
C PRO A 39 -31.51 21.21 21.25
N SER A 40 -32.34 21.90 22.03
CA SER A 40 -33.19 21.27 23.05
C SER A 40 -34.05 20.14 22.46
N PRO A 41 -34.42 19.09 23.22
CA PRO A 41 -35.30 18.02 22.73
C PRO A 41 -36.68 18.47 22.21
N LEU A 42 -37.12 19.68 22.57
CA LEU A 42 -38.36 20.29 22.11
C LEU A 42 -38.21 21.11 20.79
N SER A 43 -36.99 21.28 20.28
CA SER A 43 -36.69 22.03 19.04
C SER A 43 -36.85 21.18 17.77
N LEU A 44 -37.00 19.85 17.90
CA LEU A 44 -37.05 18.89 16.79
C LEU A 44 -38.23 19.08 15.80
N LEU A 45 -39.17 19.97 16.11
CA LEU A 45 -40.37 20.24 15.31
C LEU A 45 -40.19 21.24 14.15
N SER A 46 -39.01 21.88 14.02
CA SER A 46 -38.74 22.80 12.90
C SER A 46 -37.26 22.87 12.53
N MET A 47 -36.62 21.73 12.26
CA MET A 47 -35.32 21.74 11.56
C MET A 47 -35.55 22.14 10.10
N THR A 48 -34.88 23.19 9.65
CA THR A 48 -35.03 23.76 8.31
C THR A 48 -34.09 23.09 7.31
N THR A 49 -34.34 23.25 6.01
CA THR A 49 -33.46 22.73 4.96
C THR A 49 -32.03 23.29 5.11
N LYS A 50 -31.90 24.59 5.43
CA LYS A 50 -30.62 25.26 5.72
C LYS A 50 -29.81 24.63 6.86
N ASP A 51 -30.47 24.01 7.85
CA ASP A 51 -29.76 23.32 8.93
C ASP A 51 -29.06 22.05 8.44
N ILE A 52 -29.63 21.38 7.42
CA ILE A 52 -29.01 20.20 6.76
C ILE A 52 -27.79 20.65 5.95
N GLU A 53 -27.92 21.72 5.15
CA GLU A 53 -26.82 22.30 4.38
C GLU A 53 -25.63 22.66 5.28
N ALA A 54 -25.91 23.37 6.40
CA ALA A 54 -24.91 23.73 7.39
C ALA A 54 -24.26 22.49 8.06
N LEU A 55 -25.03 21.43 8.31
CA LEU A 55 -24.51 20.17 8.85
C LEU A 55 -23.61 19.43 7.85
N ILE A 56 -23.98 19.39 6.56
CA ILE A 56 -23.14 18.78 5.50
C ILE A 56 -21.82 19.52 5.37
N VAL A 57 -21.86 20.86 5.30
CA VAL A 57 -20.66 21.70 5.24
C VAL A 57 -19.79 21.51 6.48
N SER A 58 -20.38 21.53 7.68
CA SER A 58 -19.65 21.28 8.93
C SER A 58 -19.01 19.90 8.98
N PHE A 59 -19.69 18.86 8.49
CA PHE A 59 -19.15 17.49 8.43
C PHE A 59 -18.02 17.35 7.41
N ARG A 60 -18.15 17.95 6.22
CA ARG A 60 -17.08 18.03 5.20
C ARG A 60 -15.84 18.73 5.76
N ASP A 61 -16.02 19.84 6.46
CA ASP A 61 -14.89 20.64 6.95
C ASP A 61 -14.24 19.99 8.19
N ALA A 62 -15.03 19.33 9.05
CA ALA A 62 -14.51 18.51 10.15
C ALA A 62 -13.73 17.28 9.66
N THR A 63 -14.21 16.58 8.62
CA THR A 63 -13.48 15.45 8.03
C THR A 63 -12.17 15.90 7.39
N GLN A 64 -12.15 17.03 6.67
CA GLN A 64 -10.92 17.64 6.13
C GLN A 64 -9.91 17.96 7.24
N PHE A 65 -10.37 18.54 8.35
CA PHE A 65 -9.52 18.82 9.52
C PHE A 65 -8.93 17.52 10.12
N TRP A 66 -9.72 16.44 10.20
CA TRP A 66 -9.25 15.18 10.76
C TRP A 66 -8.27 14.43 9.86
N ILE A 67 -8.41 14.47 8.53
CA ILE A 67 -7.43 13.92 7.58
C ILE A 67 -6.05 14.55 7.81
N VAL A 68 -5.99 15.89 7.85
CA VAL A 68 -4.76 16.64 8.09
C VAL A 68 -4.19 16.39 9.50
N SER A 69 -5.06 16.14 10.48
CA SER A 69 -4.65 15.89 11.87
C SER A 69 -4.12 14.48 12.12
N LEU A 70 -4.71 13.46 11.49
CA LEU A 70 -4.28 12.05 11.54
C LEU A 70 -2.89 11.85 10.93
N ASN A 71 -2.62 12.53 9.82
CA ASN A 71 -1.32 12.52 9.15
C ASN A 71 -0.27 13.38 9.87
N SER A 72 -0.40 13.58 11.19
CA SER A 72 0.50 14.40 12.00
C SER A 72 0.57 13.91 13.46
N GLU A 73 1.67 14.24 14.14
CA GLU A 73 1.88 13.91 15.57
C GLU A 73 0.79 14.44 16.53
N LYS A 74 -0.05 15.37 16.05
CA LYS A 74 -1.10 16.05 16.82
C LYS A 74 -2.22 15.13 17.30
N ILE A 75 -2.35 13.91 16.78
CA ILE A 75 -3.36 12.96 17.30
C ILE A 75 -3.18 12.65 18.80
N SER A 76 -1.93 12.70 19.29
CA SER A 76 -1.58 12.63 20.71
C SER A 76 -2.16 13.76 21.58
N GLN A 77 -2.61 14.86 20.97
CA GLN A 77 -3.15 16.05 21.63
C GLN A 77 -4.68 16.04 21.70
N VAL A 78 -5.34 15.06 21.06
CA VAL A 78 -6.81 14.93 21.06
C VAL A 78 -7.27 14.50 22.45
N ARG A 79 -8.12 15.31 23.09
CA ARG A 79 -8.65 15.05 24.43
C ARG A 79 -9.74 13.96 24.40
N ALA A 80 -9.31 12.72 24.26
CA ALA A 80 -10.19 11.56 24.20
C ALA A 80 -10.91 11.25 25.52
N ALA A 81 -12.12 10.69 25.42
CA ALA A 81 -12.83 10.09 26.55
C ALA A 81 -12.26 8.69 26.84
N SER A 82 -11.66 8.48 28.03
CA SER A 82 -10.91 7.27 28.33
C SER A 82 -11.80 6.01 28.39
N VAL A 83 -11.47 4.99 27.59
CA VAL A 83 -12.12 3.68 27.60
C VAL A 83 -11.12 2.56 27.86
N ALA A 84 -11.55 1.53 28.60
CA ALA A 84 -10.68 0.45 29.07
C ALA A 84 -10.16 -0.50 27.98
N LYS A 85 -10.81 -0.58 26.81
CA LYS A 85 -10.42 -1.46 25.69
C LYS A 85 -10.67 -0.79 24.31
N PRO A 86 -9.88 0.23 23.91
CA PRO A 86 -10.18 1.03 22.73
C PRO A 86 -10.38 0.22 21.42
N LEU A 87 -9.62 -0.86 21.22
CA LEU A 87 -9.77 -1.74 20.05
C LEU A 87 -11.12 -2.48 19.98
N ASN A 88 -11.69 -2.86 21.13
CA ASN A 88 -12.99 -3.53 21.19
C ASN A 88 -14.12 -2.55 20.83
N GLU A 89 -14.02 -1.32 21.34
CA GLU A 89 -14.95 -0.26 20.98
C GLU A 89 -14.79 0.13 19.50
N LEU A 90 -13.57 0.20 18.98
CA LEU A 90 -13.30 0.49 17.58
C LEU A 90 -13.94 -0.57 16.66
N SER A 91 -13.79 -1.86 16.97
CA SER A 91 -14.47 -2.95 16.24
C SER A 91 -16.00 -2.86 16.33
N SER A 92 -16.56 -2.26 17.37
CA SER A 92 -18.00 -2.04 17.52
C SER A 92 -18.46 -0.79 16.75
N LEU A 93 -17.64 0.26 16.77
CA LEU A 93 -17.90 1.55 16.15
C LEU A 93 -17.77 1.52 14.63
N VAL A 94 -16.87 0.70 14.07
CA VAL A 94 -16.79 0.46 12.61
C VAL A 94 -18.07 -0.20 12.07
N LYS A 95 -18.68 -1.12 12.85
CA LYS A 95 -19.98 -1.71 12.50
C LYS A 95 -21.11 -0.66 12.58
N LEU A 96 -21.06 0.22 13.59
CA LEU A 96 -22.01 1.32 13.74
C LEU A 96 -21.88 2.36 12.62
N LEU A 97 -20.64 2.73 12.24
CA LEU A 97 -20.33 3.59 11.09
C LEU A 97 -20.94 3.01 9.81
N ARG A 98 -20.65 1.74 9.48
CA ARG A 98 -21.24 1.09 8.30
C ARG A 98 -22.78 1.18 8.32
N ALA A 99 -23.41 0.91 9.47
CA ALA A 99 -24.86 1.01 9.61
C ALA A 99 -25.41 2.45 9.49
N HIS A 100 -24.68 3.46 9.97
CA HIS A 100 -25.03 4.87 9.81
C HIS A 100 -24.84 5.34 8.37
N THR A 101 -23.75 4.97 7.69
CA THR A 101 -23.54 5.25 6.27
C THR A 101 -24.62 4.62 5.40
N THR A 102 -25.06 3.39 5.69
CA THR A 102 -26.22 2.78 5.00
C THR A 102 -27.50 3.59 5.18
N LYS A 103 -27.76 4.10 6.39
CA LYS A 103 -28.95 4.95 6.65
C LYS A 103 -28.85 6.30 5.95
N VAL A 104 -27.69 6.96 5.98
CA VAL A 104 -27.43 8.17 5.18
C VAL A 104 -27.70 7.89 3.71
N GLY A 105 -27.16 6.78 3.18
CA GLY A 105 -27.34 6.39 1.78
C GLY A 105 -28.80 6.15 1.35
N ILE A 106 -29.65 5.66 2.27
CA ILE A 106 -31.10 5.50 2.02
C ILE A 106 -31.83 6.84 2.15
N ILE A 107 -31.54 7.64 3.18
CA ILE A 107 -32.32 8.86 3.47
C ILE A 107 -31.98 10.03 2.55
N PHE A 108 -30.76 10.08 2.00
CA PHE A 108 -30.36 11.05 0.99
C PHE A 108 -30.77 10.66 -0.45
N GLU A 109 -31.54 9.58 -0.64
CA GLU A 109 -32.32 9.35 -1.85
C GLU A 109 -33.19 10.61 -2.14
N PRO A 110 -33.12 11.25 -3.32
CA PRO A 110 -33.73 12.57 -3.55
C PRO A 110 -35.22 12.66 -3.24
N GLU A 111 -35.96 11.56 -3.42
CA GLU A 111 -37.37 11.46 -3.02
C GLU A 111 -37.60 11.45 -1.51
N ARG A 112 -36.69 10.87 -0.71
CA ARG A 112 -36.81 10.81 0.76
C ARG A 112 -36.32 12.08 1.42
N LEU A 113 -35.22 12.65 0.93
CA LEU A 113 -34.62 13.87 1.45
C LEU A 113 -35.65 15.02 1.53
N LYS A 114 -36.52 15.13 0.51
CA LYS A 114 -37.65 16.08 0.46
C LYS A 114 -38.79 15.77 1.43
N LYS A 115 -39.08 14.49 1.66
CA LYS A 115 -40.18 14.03 2.53
C LYS A 115 -39.81 14.06 4.01
N GLU A 116 -38.53 13.85 4.33
CA GLU A 116 -38.04 13.64 5.70
C GLU A 116 -36.73 14.43 6.05
N PRO A 117 -36.70 15.77 5.91
CA PRO A 117 -35.50 16.56 6.19
C PRO A 117 -34.93 16.38 7.62
N ALA A 118 -35.80 16.25 8.63
CA ALA A 118 -35.36 15.98 10.01
C ALA A 118 -34.75 14.58 10.20
N THR A 119 -35.18 13.58 9.42
CA THR A 119 -34.55 12.25 9.39
C THR A 119 -33.17 12.34 8.72
N ALA A 120 -33.03 13.15 7.67
CA ALA A 120 -31.74 13.38 7.00
C ALA A 120 -30.71 14.02 7.95
N TYR A 121 -31.08 15.13 8.60
CA TYR A 121 -30.25 15.81 9.60
C TYR A 121 -29.78 14.83 10.69
N SER A 122 -30.72 14.22 11.40
CA SER A 122 -30.44 13.37 12.57
C SER A 122 -29.80 12.02 12.21
N THR A 123 -29.71 11.66 10.92
CA THR A 123 -28.97 10.48 10.45
C THR A 123 -27.52 10.86 10.09
N LEU A 124 -27.31 12.01 9.46
CA LEU A 124 -25.97 12.55 9.17
C LEU A 124 -25.22 12.96 10.45
N GLU A 125 -25.94 13.55 11.41
CA GLU A 125 -25.46 13.87 12.75
C GLU A 125 -24.82 12.64 13.43
N LYS A 126 -25.55 11.52 13.46
CA LYS A 126 -25.07 10.26 14.08
C LYS A 126 -23.89 9.63 13.33
N LEU A 127 -23.78 9.83 12.02
CA LEU A 127 -22.60 9.43 11.26
C LEU A 127 -21.39 10.27 11.68
N SER A 128 -21.54 11.59 11.76
CA SER A 128 -20.52 12.54 12.22
C SER A 128 -20.03 12.24 13.64
N GLU A 129 -20.96 12.06 14.60
CA GLU A 129 -20.64 11.65 15.98
C GLU A 129 -19.80 10.36 16.00
N SER A 130 -20.21 9.34 15.25
CA SER A 130 -19.54 8.04 15.20
C SER A 130 -18.12 8.14 14.61
N LEU A 131 -17.91 9.05 13.67
CA LEU A 131 -16.59 9.28 13.05
C LEU A 131 -15.66 10.06 14.00
N ILE A 132 -16.17 11.07 14.72
CA ILE A 132 -15.42 11.82 15.73
C ILE A 132 -15.04 10.92 16.92
N LEU A 133 -15.94 10.02 17.34
CA LEU A 133 -15.64 8.97 18.32
C LEU A 133 -14.55 8.01 17.83
N THR A 134 -14.45 7.76 16.52
CA THR A 134 -13.43 6.87 15.93
C THR A 134 -12.04 7.50 16.07
N VAL A 135 -11.86 8.77 15.68
CA VAL A 135 -10.62 9.52 15.93
C VAL A 135 -10.27 9.55 17.42
N SER A 136 -11.28 9.75 18.27
CA SER A 136 -11.13 9.76 19.73
C SER A 136 -10.71 8.41 20.33
N LEU A 137 -10.93 7.28 19.65
CA LEU A 137 -10.41 5.97 20.05
C LEU A 137 -8.96 5.75 19.58
N ILE A 138 -8.60 6.23 18.39
CA ILE A 138 -7.22 6.13 17.87
C ILE A 138 -6.24 6.91 18.75
N ALA A 139 -6.62 8.10 19.22
CA ALA A 139 -5.86 8.90 20.17
C ALA A 139 -5.64 8.22 21.56
N GLN A 140 -6.25 7.07 21.82
CA GLN A 140 -6.07 6.28 23.05
C GLN A 140 -5.23 5.01 22.85
N LEU A 141 -4.91 4.65 21.61
CA LEU A 141 -4.02 3.53 21.32
C LEU A 141 -2.59 3.90 21.77
N LYS A 142 -1.87 2.93 22.34
CA LYS A 142 -0.53 3.13 22.86
C LYS A 142 0.43 2.12 22.24
N LEU A 143 1.54 2.63 21.72
CA LEU A 143 2.63 1.86 21.12
C LEU A 143 3.35 0.91 22.11
N GLN A 144 3.03 0.99 23.41
CA GLN A 144 3.48 0.02 24.42
C GLN A 144 2.62 -1.27 24.44
N ASP A 145 1.34 -1.16 24.03
CA ASP A 145 0.31 -2.19 24.21
C ASP A 145 -0.01 -2.92 22.89
N ILE A 146 0.38 -2.35 21.75
CA ILE A 146 0.29 -2.93 20.39
C ILE A 146 1.60 -2.70 19.62
N SER A 147 1.77 -3.40 18.50
CA SER A 147 2.93 -3.22 17.62
C SER A 147 2.81 -1.93 16.78
N GLN A 148 3.95 -1.34 16.41
CA GLN A 148 4.02 -0.15 15.56
C GLN A 148 3.36 -0.40 14.20
N LEU A 149 3.71 -1.51 13.53
CA LEU A 149 3.09 -1.96 12.27
C LEU A 149 1.55 -1.99 12.37
N TYR A 150 1.02 -2.49 13.48
CA TYR A 150 -0.42 -2.62 13.67
C TYR A 150 -1.11 -1.29 14.03
N TYR A 151 -0.42 -0.38 14.73
CA TYR A 151 -0.90 0.98 14.95
C TYR A 151 -0.98 1.75 13.63
N ASP A 152 0.09 1.73 12.82
CA ASP A 152 0.17 2.52 11.59
C ASP A 152 -0.84 2.07 10.53
N GLU A 153 -1.08 0.76 10.40
CA GLU A 153 -2.12 0.21 9.53
C GLU A 153 -3.54 0.61 10.00
N ILE A 154 -3.81 0.60 11.32
CA ILE A 154 -5.09 1.09 11.87
C ILE A 154 -5.26 2.59 11.57
N VAL A 155 -4.23 3.41 11.79
CA VAL A 155 -4.27 4.86 11.50
C VAL A 155 -4.54 5.09 10.01
N THR A 156 -3.85 4.36 9.14
CA THR A 156 -4.01 4.43 7.68
C THR A 156 -5.43 4.10 7.24
N GLN A 157 -6.01 2.99 7.71
CA GLN A 157 -7.37 2.60 7.33
C GLN A 157 -8.44 3.51 7.93
N VAL A 158 -8.20 4.12 9.10
CA VAL A 158 -9.06 5.16 9.67
C VAL A 158 -8.97 6.47 8.88
N ALA A 159 -7.79 6.86 8.40
CA ALA A 159 -7.63 8.02 7.53
C ALA A 159 -8.39 7.84 6.20
N GLN A 160 -8.23 6.69 5.53
CA GLN A 160 -8.98 6.32 4.32
C GLN A 160 -10.51 6.31 4.55
N LEU A 161 -10.95 5.84 5.72
CA LEU A 161 -12.36 5.85 6.11
C LEU A 161 -12.90 7.27 6.28
N ILE A 162 -12.12 8.20 6.85
CA ILE A 162 -12.51 9.61 7.03
C ILE A 162 -12.46 10.37 5.69
N GLU A 163 -11.46 10.12 4.85
CA GLU A 163 -11.37 10.61 3.47
C GLU A 163 -12.60 10.19 2.65
N SER A 164 -13.01 8.92 2.73
CA SER A 164 -14.22 8.47 2.05
C SER A 164 -15.51 9.09 2.62
N ASN A 165 -15.51 9.51 3.89
CA ASN A 165 -16.61 10.30 4.47
C ASN A 165 -16.56 11.79 4.07
N HIS A 166 -15.37 12.35 3.82
CA HIS A 166 -15.20 13.70 3.29
C HIS A 166 -15.74 13.81 1.86
N GLU A 167 -15.40 12.86 0.99
CA GLU A 167 -15.95 12.80 -0.37
C GLU A 167 -17.46 12.49 -0.38
N LEU A 168 -17.95 11.59 0.50
CA LEU A 168 -19.39 11.42 0.70
C LEU A 168 -20.07 12.75 1.05
N ALA A 169 -19.49 13.57 1.94
CA ALA A 169 -20.06 14.86 2.28
C ALA A 169 -20.16 15.84 1.08
N LYS A 170 -19.31 15.68 0.06
CA LYS A 170 -19.45 16.40 -1.22
C LYS A 170 -20.60 15.84 -2.07
N GLU A 171 -20.74 14.51 -2.17
CA GLU A 171 -21.90 13.89 -2.84
C GLU A 171 -23.22 14.35 -2.20
N LEU A 172 -23.31 14.34 -0.87
CA LEU A 172 -24.52 14.77 -0.15
C LEU A 172 -24.87 16.24 -0.43
N LEU A 173 -23.87 17.12 -0.53
CA LEU A 173 -24.08 18.54 -0.83
C LEU A 173 -24.63 18.73 -2.25
N LEU A 174 -24.06 18.04 -3.24
CA LEU A 174 -24.51 18.10 -4.64
C LEU A 174 -25.94 17.57 -4.80
N ILE A 175 -26.27 16.46 -4.11
CA ILE A 175 -27.63 15.87 -4.10
C ILE A 175 -28.63 16.83 -3.43
N TYR A 176 -28.25 17.44 -2.31
CA TYR A 176 -29.08 18.40 -1.59
C TYR A 176 -29.34 19.67 -2.45
N GLU A 177 -28.30 20.23 -3.07
CA GLU A 177 -28.45 21.35 -4.01
C GLU A 177 -29.36 21.01 -5.20
N ALA A 178 -29.23 19.80 -5.76
CA ALA A 178 -30.08 19.34 -6.85
C ALA A 178 -31.55 19.15 -6.38
N ALA A 179 -31.77 18.68 -5.16
CA ALA A 179 -33.10 18.53 -4.59
C ALA A 179 -33.84 19.88 -4.47
N GLU A 180 -33.17 20.92 -3.94
CA GLU A 180 -33.70 22.28 -3.82
C GLU A 180 -34.00 22.92 -5.18
N LYS A 181 -33.06 22.87 -6.15
CA LYS A 181 -33.22 23.48 -7.49
C LYS A 181 -34.49 22.98 -8.21
N ASN A 182 -34.76 21.67 -8.12
CA ASN A 182 -35.96 21.05 -8.71
C ASN A 182 -37.30 21.50 -8.05
N GLU A 183 -37.30 22.20 -6.91
CA GLU A 183 -38.53 22.75 -6.29
C GLU A 183 -38.90 24.16 -6.76
N GLY A 184 -37.98 24.85 -7.43
CA GLY A 184 -38.24 26.15 -8.05
C GLY A 184 -39.08 25.99 -9.32
N GLU A 185 -38.63 25.11 -10.22
CA GLU A 185 -39.21 24.95 -11.56
C GLU A 185 -40.60 24.30 -11.55
N SER A 186 -40.82 23.33 -10.65
CA SER A 186 -42.07 22.55 -10.53
C SER A 186 -43.29 23.36 -10.02
N LYS A 187 -43.13 24.66 -9.75
CA LYS A 187 -44.22 25.57 -9.33
C LYS A 187 -44.71 26.51 -10.45
N GLN A 188 -44.04 26.58 -11.60
CA GLN A 188 -44.38 27.52 -12.68
C GLN A 188 -45.11 26.88 -13.88
N SER A 189 -45.15 25.55 -13.97
CA SER A 189 -45.69 24.78 -15.11
C SER A 189 -47.05 24.10 -14.82
N LYS A 190 -47.98 24.79 -14.15
CA LYS A 190 -49.34 24.28 -13.88
C LYS A 190 -50.47 25.24 -14.28
N SER A 191 -50.33 25.84 -15.45
CA SER A 191 -51.41 26.49 -16.20
C SER A 191 -51.10 26.35 -17.68
N GLU A 192 -52.03 25.78 -18.45
CA GLU A 192 -51.92 25.48 -19.90
C GLU A 192 -50.87 24.39 -20.23
N SER A 193 -51.10 23.44 -21.15
CA SER A 193 -52.26 23.18 -22.01
C SER A 193 -52.55 21.67 -22.12
N GLU A 194 -53.82 21.30 -22.32
CA GLU A 194 -54.17 19.95 -22.79
C GLU A 194 -54.01 19.84 -24.33
N ASN A 195 -53.92 18.59 -24.81
CA ASN A 195 -54.29 18.10 -26.14
C ASN A 195 -53.20 17.91 -27.24
N GLU A 196 -53.55 17.03 -28.18
CA GLU A 196 -52.97 16.70 -29.50
C GLU A 196 -51.72 15.81 -29.57
N SER A 197 -52.02 14.50 -29.45
CA SER A 197 -51.31 13.38 -30.06
C SER A 197 -50.97 13.59 -31.55
N SER A 198 -49.71 13.33 -31.93
CA SER A 198 -49.36 12.25 -32.88
C SER A 198 -47.84 12.02 -32.88
N GLY A 199 -47.38 10.87 -33.34
CA GLY A 199 -45.96 10.51 -33.31
C GLY A 199 -45.42 10.05 -34.67
N VAL A 200 -44.10 9.80 -34.72
CA VAL A 200 -43.43 8.95 -35.71
C VAL A 200 -42.17 8.39 -35.04
N GLU A 201 -41.89 7.11 -35.25
CA GLU A 201 -40.63 6.48 -34.85
C GLU A 201 -39.52 6.79 -35.86
N ASN A 202 -38.31 7.05 -35.38
CA ASN A 202 -37.09 6.61 -36.06
C ASN A 202 -35.91 6.69 -35.09
N GLY A 203 -35.21 5.56 -34.92
CA GLY A 203 -33.98 5.52 -34.16
C GLY A 203 -32.78 5.83 -35.05
N ASN A 204 -31.81 6.57 -34.51
CA ASN A 204 -30.42 6.41 -34.94
C ASN A 204 -29.51 6.55 -33.70
N GLY A 205 -28.61 5.59 -33.52
CA GLY A 205 -27.75 5.53 -32.34
C GLY A 205 -26.54 6.44 -32.50
N ASN A 206 -26.38 7.43 -31.62
CA ASN A 206 -25.11 8.10 -31.43
C ASN A 206 -24.87 8.35 -29.93
N GLY A 207 -23.86 7.68 -29.38
CA GLY A 207 -23.64 7.53 -27.94
C GLY A 207 -22.99 8.74 -27.27
N ASN A 208 -23.67 9.88 -27.27
CA ASN A 208 -23.20 11.07 -26.54
C ASN A 208 -23.79 11.07 -25.11
N GLY A 209 -22.97 10.75 -24.11
CA GLY A 209 -23.37 10.40 -22.74
C GLY A 209 -23.88 11.57 -21.89
N ASN A 210 -25.09 12.07 -22.18
CA ASN A 210 -25.59 13.30 -21.59
C ASN A 210 -26.56 13.06 -20.41
N GLY A 211 -26.12 13.44 -19.20
CA GLY A 211 -27.01 14.08 -18.23
C GLY A 211 -28.08 13.27 -17.48
N ASN A 212 -28.00 11.94 -17.40
CA ASN A 212 -28.92 11.17 -16.54
C ASN A 212 -28.24 10.02 -15.75
N GLY A 213 -27.00 10.29 -15.32
CA GLY A 213 -26.30 9.47 -14.34
C GLY A 213 -26.96 9.61 -12.97
N GLU A 214 -27.94 8.73 -12.71
CA GLU A 214 -28.55 8.43 -11.41
C GLU A 214 -27.60 8.73 -10.22
N GLY A 215 -28.07 9.54 -9.25
CA GLY A 215 -27.29 10.10 -8.12
C GLY A 215 -26.80 9.07 -7.10
N ARG A 216 -26.01 8.11 -7.57
CA ARG A 216 -25.56 6.92 -6.87
C ARG A 216 -24.36 7.27 -6.00
N LEU A 217 -24.55 7.20 -4.69
CA LEU A 217 -23.54 7.48 -3.68
C LEU A 217 -22.39 6.47 -3.74
N VAL A 218 -21.35 6.77 -4.52
CA VAL A 218 -20.20 5.89 -4.74
C VAL A 218 -19.44 5.74 -3.43
N TYR A 219 -19.35 6.81 -2.64
CA TYR A 219 -18.62 6.79 -1.38
C TYR A 219 -19.32 6.02 -0.27
N VAL A 220 -20.64 5.77 -0.34
CA VAL A 220 -21.29 4.76 0.54
C VAL A 220 -20.68 3.38 0.32
N GLY A 221 -20.45 3.00 -0.94
CA GLY A 221 -19.79 1.74 -1.29
C GLY A 221 -18.31 1.70 -0.88
N LYS A 222 -17.57 2.81 -1.06
CA LYS A 222 -16.17 2.93 -0.62
C LYS A 222 -16.05 2.82 0.91
N ILE A 223 -16.90 3.53 1.66
CA ILE A 223 -16.95 3.46 3.13
C ILE A 223 -17.27 2.04 3.60
N TRP A 224 -18.19 1.30 2.96
CA TRP A 224 -18.41 -0.10 3.29
C TRP A 224 -17.16 -0.96 3.12
N SER A 225 -16.43 -0.79 2.01
CA SER A 225 -15.17 -1.52 1.75
C SER A 225 -14.10 -1.21 2.79
N ASN A 226 -13.96 0.06 3.18
CA ASN A 226 -13.01 0.49 4.22
C ASN A 226 -13.42 -0.03 5.61
N CYS A 227 -14.71 -0.01 5.95
CA CYS A 227 -15.24 -0.58 7.19
C CYS A 227 -15.05 -2.10 7.27
N ASP A 228 -15.17 -2.83 6.16
CA ASP A 228 -14.98 -4.28 6.14
C ASP A 228 -13.49 -4.65 6.18
N SER A 229 -12.63 -3.87 5.52
CA SER A 229 -11.16 -3.99 5.63
C SER A 229 -10.67 -3.74 7.06
N LEU A 230 -11.13 -2.67 7.70
CA LEU A 230 -10.79 -2.35 9.09
C LEU A 230 -11.41 -3.34 10.08
N SER A 231 -12.62 -3.85 9.82
CA SER A 231 -13.21 -4.94 10.61
C SER A 231 -12.38 -6.22 10.52
N LYS A 232 -11.87 -6.56 9.33
CA LYS A 232 -10.96 -7.69 9.11
C LYS A 232 -9.66 -7.50 9.87
N LEU A 233 -8.98 -6.36 9.69
CA LEU A 233 -7.74 -5.99 10.40
C LEU A 233 -7.88 -6.15 11.91
N LEU A 234 -8.96 -5.61 12.48
CA LEU A 234 -9.23 -5.68 13.93
C LEU A 234 -9.57 -7.10 14.43
N SER A 235 -9.99 -8.01 13.54
CA SER A 235 -10.25 -9.42 13.86
C SER A 235 -9.03 -10.32 13.71
N GLU A 236 -8.14 -9.99 12.77
CA GLU A 236 -6.91 -10.74 12.48
C GLU A 236 -5.73 -10.31 13.38
N GLY A 237 -5.72 -9.04 13.82
CA GLY A 237 -4.74 -8.50 14.76
C GLY A 237 -3.34 -8.32 14.17
N ALA A 238 -2.41 -7.85 15.00
CA ALA A 238 -1.02 -7.58 14.60
C ALA A 238 -0.31 -8.79 13.94
N LEU A 239 -0.59 -10.02 14.43
CA LEU A 239 -0.01 -11.24 13.87
C LEU A 239 -0.63 -11.62 12.52
N GLY A 240 -1.93 -11.39 12.32
CA GLY A 240 -2.59 -11.60 11.04
C GLY A 240 -2.16 -10.57 10.00
N LEU A 241 -2.00 -9.31 10.41
CA LEU A 241 -1.39 -8.26 9.58
C LEU A 241 0.04 -8.62 9.17
N LEU A 242 0.89 -9.06 10.10
CA LEU A 242 2.25 -9.53 9.78
C LEU A 242 2.20 -10.70 8.78
N THR A 243 1.28 -11.65 8.98
CA THR A 243 1.09 -12.79 8.06
C THR A 243 0.69 -12.33 6.65
N LEU A 244 -0.10 -11.27 6.54
CA LEU A 244 -0.47 -10.63 5.27
C LEU A 244 0.71 -9.90 4.63
N LYS A 245 1.46 -9.08 5.38
CA LYS A 245 2.67 -8.40 4.88
C LYS A 245 3.74 -9.39 4.43
N VAL A 246 3.95 -10.48 5.17
CA VAL A 246 4.86 -11.58 4.78
C VAL A 246 4.37 -12.27 3.50
N LYS A 247 3.06 -12.46 3.28
CA LYS A 247 2.55 -12.93 1.98
C LYS A 247 2.90 -11.95 0.88
N GLN A 248 2.56 -10.66 1.04
CA GLN A 248 2.81 -9.63 0.02
C GLN A 248 4.30 -9.51 -0.35
N SER A 249 5.20 -9.69 0.61
CA SER A 249 6.65 -9.72 0.34
C SER A 249 7.17 -11.02 -0.25
N ILE A 250 6.46 -12.14 -0.12
CA ILE A 250 6.76 -13.34 -0.91
C ILE A 250 6.25 -13.11 -2.33
N ASP A 251 5.00 -12.66 -2.49
CA ASP A 251 4.41 -12.34 -3.79
C ASP A 251 5.34 -11.41 -4.62
N LEU A 252 5.82 -10.30 -4.02
CA LEU A 252 6.77 -9.37 -4.66
C LEU A 252 8.16 -9.94 -4.95
N ILE A 253 8.65 -10.92 -4.17
CA ILE A 253 9.91 -11.61 -4.51
C ILE A 253 9.65 -12.59 -5.65
N ASP A 254 8.51 -13.29 -5.61
CA ASP A 254 8.13 -14.28 -6.61
C ASP A 254 8.02 -13.62 -8.00
N ASP A 255 7.38 -12.45 -8.09
CA ASP A 255 7.23 -11.65 -9.34
C ASP A 255 8.58 -11.43 -10.05
N GLY A 256 9.54 -10.72 -9.43
CA GLY A 256 10.84 -10.43 -10.04
C GLY A 256 11.85 -11.59 -10.03
N PHE A 257 11.60 -12.65 -9.24
CA PHE A 257 12.47 -13.82 -9.23
C PHE A 257 12.22 -14.75 -10.42
N GLU A 258 11.03 -14.77 -11.00
CA GLU A 258 10.75 -15.58 -12.19
C GLU A 258 11.54 -15.03 -13.40
N GLU A 259 11.58 -13.71 -13.60
CA GLU A 259 12.43 -13.02 -14.58
C GLU A 259 13.94 -13.29 -14.33
N PHE A 260 14.40 -13.15 -13.09
CA PHE A 260 15.79 -13.43 -12.71
C PHE A 260 16.21 -14.89 -12.93
N VAL A 261 15.30 -15.85 -12.79
CA VAL A 261 15.58 -17.27 -13.03
C VAL A 261 15.90 -17.54 -14.50
N GLU A 262 15.15 -16.93 -15.42
CA GLU A 262 15.35 -17.10 -16.86
C GLU A 262 16.63 -16.39 -17.32
N TRP A 263 16.85 -15.14 -16.89
CA TRP A 263 18.10 -14.41 -17.14
C TRP A 263 19.33 -15.16 -16.60
N ALA A 264 19.23 -15.73 -15.40
CA ALA A 264 20.32 -16.50 -14.79
C ALA A 264 20.67 -17.78 -15.54
N GLU A 265 19.87 -18.25 -16.51
CA GLU A 265 20.26 -19.37 -17.39
C GLU A 265 21.28 -18.91 -18.44
N ASN A 266 21.03 -17.78 -19.13
CA ASN A 266 21.89 -17.22 -20.19
C ASN A 266 21.98 -15.67 -20.18
N PRO A 267 22.88 -15.07 -19.36
CA PRO A 267 22.93 -13.61 -19.15
C PRO A 267 23.27 -12.72 -20.37
N GLU A 268 23.81 -13.28 -21.46
CA GLU A 268 24.25 -12.52 -22.66
C GLU A 268 23.19 -12.46 -23.78
N ASP A 269 22.21 -13.36 -23.78
CA ASP A 269 21.32 -13.66 -24.92
C ASP A 269 19.95 -12.97 -24.78
N MET A 270 19.64 -12.45 -23.59
CA MET A 270 18.57 -11.49 -23.37
C MET A 270 19.07 -10.09 -23.74
N GLY A 271 18.72 -9.62 -24.95
CA GLY A 271 18.66 -8.17 -25.22
C GLY A 271 17.68 -7.50 -24.25
N ASP A 272 17.88 -6.19 -23.98
CA ASP A 272 17.31 -5.41 -22.85
C ASP A 272 16.22 -6.15 -22.04
N PRO A 273 16.52 -6.58 -20.79
CA PRO A 273 15.63 -7.45 -20.01
C PRO A 273 14.25 -6.84 -19.70
N PHE A 274 14.00 -5.57 -19.99
CA PHE A 274 12.68 -4.94 -19.86
C PHE A 274 11.98 -4.62 -21.20
N GLY A 275 12.61 -4.90 -22.35
CA GLY A 275 12.02 -4.72 -23.68
C GLY A 275 11.87 -3.26 -24.12
N PHE A 276 12.72 -2.35 -23.64
CA PHE A 276 12.85 -0.96 -24.11
C PHE A 276 13.98 -0.78 -25.15
N SER A 277 14.42 -1.85 -25.80
CA SER A 277 15.19 -1.72 -27.04
C SER A 277 14.29 -1.14 -28.13
N ASP A 278 14.42 0.15 -28.41
CA ASP A 278 13.61 0.91 -29.37
C ASP A 278 13.59 0.23 -30.76
N ASP A 279 12.47 -0.42 -31.09
CA ASP A 279 12.16 -0.98 -32.43
C ASP A 279 11.41 0.10 -33.24
N ASP A 280 11.99 1.32 -33.26
CA ASP A 280 11.35 2.59 -33.66
C ASP A 280 12.25 3.43 -34.61
N ASP A 281 13.13 2.76 -35.38
CA ASP A 281 13.91 3.32 -36.50
C ASP A 281 13.77 2.42 -37.75
N ASP A 282 13.64 3.06 -38.93
CA ASP A 282 13.73 2.52 -40.31
C ASP A 282 12.65 1.54 -40.86
N GLU A 283 11.38 1.99 -40.90
CA GLU A 283 10.51 1.69 -42.06
C GLU A 283 10.98 2.47 -43.31
N GLU A 284 12.09 2.08 -43.95
CA GLU A 284 12.43 2.59 -45.30
C GLU A 284 11.72 1.76 -46.41
N GLU A 285 10.60 2.29 -46.91
CA GLU A 285 9.90 1.80 -48.11
C GLU A 285 10.72 2.08 -49.40
N GLU A 286 11.56 1.14 -49.86
CA GLU A 286 12.04 1.11 -51.25
C GLU A 286 11.22 0.12 -52.12
N GLU A 287 10.00 0.52 -52.50
CA GLU A 287 9.33 -0.03 -53.69
C GLU A 287 9.78 0.74 -54.95
N GLU A 288 10.60 0.15 -55.83
CA GLU A 288 10.59 0.51 -57.26
C GLU A 288 11.04 -0.63 -58.21
N GLU A 289 10.02 -1.26 -58.83
CA GLU A 289 9.92 -1.91 -60.16
C GLU A 289 10.98 -2.89 -60.76
N GLU A 290 10.42 -3.96 -61.36
CA GLU A 290 10.74 -4.73 -62.60
C GLU A 290 12.19 -4.74 -63.20
N GLU A 291 12.68 -5.76 -63.93
CA GLU A 291 12.04 -6.83 -64.72
C GLU A 291 13.05 -7.99 -64.95
N ALA A 292 12.66 -9.27 -64.84
CA ALA A 292 13.24 -10.36 -65.66
C ALA A 292 12.54 -11.75 -65.50
N ALA A 293 12.12 -12.30 -66.64
CA ALA A 293 11.70 -13.68 -66.89
C ALA A 293 12.77 -14.76 -66.59
N ALA A 294 12.49 -16.07 -66.46
CA ALA A 294 11.25 -16.85 -66.21
C ALA A 294 11.60 -18.37 -66.15
N ILE A 295 10.57 -19.23 -66.15
CA ILE A 295 10.57 -20.69 -66.41
C ILE A 295 11.05 -21.58 -65.26
N ALA A 296 10.16 -22.48 -64.85
CA ALA A 296 10.49 -23.69 -64.10
C ALA A 296 10.17 -24.92 -64.97
N GLU A 297 11.08 -25.90 -65.05
CA GLU A 297 10.71 -27.31 -65.23
C GLU A 297 11.85 -28.30 -64.87
N TYR A 298 11.52 -29.25 -64.00
CA TYR A 298 11.83 -30.69 -64.00
C TYR A 298 13.26 -31.31 -64.21
N ASP A 299 13.53 -32.27 -63.30
CA ASP A 299 14.20 -33.58 -63.43
C ASP A 299 15.74 -33.81 -63.66
N ASP A 300 16.31 -34.47 -62.64
CA ASP A 300 17.07 -35.75 -62.66
C ASP A 300 18.57 -35.83 -63.09
N VAL A 301 19.20 -36.92 -62.63
CA VAL A 301 20.47 -37.56 -63.05
C VAL A 301 21.83 -36.93 -62.66
N LYS A 302 22.31 -37.34 -61.47
CA LYS A 302 23.67 -37.91 -61.20
C LYS A 302 24.93 -37.31 -61.88
N GLY A 303 25.65 -36.47 -61.13
CA GLY A 303 26.90 -36.86 -60.46
C GLY A 303 28.26 -36.90 -61.20
N LYS A 304 29.33 -37.01 -60.37
CA LYS A 304 30.80 -36.94 -60.65
C LYS A 304 31.30 -35.52 -61.04
N VAL A 305 32.32 -34.89 -60.41
CA VAL A 305 33.64 -35.30 -59.87
C VAL A 305 34.64 -35.64 -60.99
N PRO A 306 35.91 -35.15 -61.03
CA PRO A 306 36.72 -34.39 -60.03
C PRO A 306 37.02 -32.93 -60.52
N SER A 307 38.02 -32.12 -60.11
CA SER A 307 39.37 -32.38 -59.56
C SER A 307 40.09 -31.12 -59.05
N SER A 308 41.07 -31.28 -58.13
CA SER A 308 42.35 -30.53 -57.96
C SER A 308 42.33 -28.99 -58.15
N THR A 309 42.66 -28.13 -57.17
CA THR A 309 43.82 -28.15 -56.25
C THR A 309 43.47 -27.60 -54.83
N GLY A 310 44.27 -27.78 -53.78
CA GLY A 310 45.57 -28.46 -53.68
C GLY A 310 46.64 -27.67 -52.91
N TYR A 311 46.34 -27.26 -51.67
CA TYR A 311 47.30 -26.68 -50.72
C TYR A 311 47.11 -27.37 -49.35
N GLU A 312 48.16 -27.39 -48.54
CA GLU A 312 48.26 -28.18 -47.31
C GLU A 312 48.96 -27.32 -46.24
N LEU A 313 48.63 -27.54 -44.95
CA LEU A 313 49.17 -26.83 -43.78
C LEU A 313 48.71 -25.35 -43.67
N GLU A 314 48.69 -24.71 -42.49
CA GLU A 314 49.22 -25.12 -41.17
C GLU A 314 48.12 -25.36 -40.12
N LYS A 315 48.53 -25.99 -39.00
CA LYS A 315 47.64 -26.43 -37.91
C LYS A 315 48.16 -25.91 -36.58
N GLU A 316 47.69 -24.72 -36.18
CA GLU A 316 48.09 -24.12 -34.91
C GLU A 316 47.34 -24.77 -33.73
N GLU A 317 47.94 -25.81 -33.17
CA GLU A 317 47.57 -26.33 -31.84
C GLU A 317 48.15 -25.41 -30.75
N GLU A 318 47.61 -24.20 -30.62
CA GLU A 318 47.87 -23.29 -29.49
C GLU A 318 47.27 -23.87 -28.20
N LYS A 319 48.03 -24.78 -27.59
CA LYS A 319 47.71 -25.39 -26.29
C LYS A 319 48.21 -24.50 -25.15
N SER A 320 47.59 -23.34 -24.96
CA SER A 320 47.74 -22.59 -23.72
C SER A 320 46.98 -23.30 -22.58
N SER A 321 47.44 -23.15 -21.34
CA SER A 321 46.86 -23.83 -20.19
C SER A 321 46.82 -22.88 -18.99
N GLU A 322 45.82 -22.01 -18.97
CA GLU A 322 45.53 -21.13 -17.86
C GLU A 322 44.01 -21.11 -17.68
N THR A 323 43.51 -21.53 -16.52
CA THR A 323 42.08 -21.69 -16.26
C THR A 323 41.48 -20.36 -15.83
N GLY A 324 41.38 -19.43 -16.78
CA GLY A 324 40.39 -18.36 -16.70
C GLY A 324 39.00 -18.95 -17.00
N LEU A 325 38.05 -18.69 -16.10
CA LEU A 325 36.64 -18.64 -16.49
C LEU A 325 36.46 -17.38 -17.35
N SER A 326 35.48 -17.36 -18.26
CA SER A 326 35.07 -16.08 -18.84
C SER A 326 34.34 -15.25 -17.77
N ASP A 327 34.34 -13.93 -17.89
CA ASP A 327 33.62 -13.06 -16.93
C ASP A 327 32.11 -13.40 -16.91
N ASN A 328 31.56 -13.88 -18.03
CA ASN A 328 30.23 -14.49 -18.15
C ASN A 328 30.10 -15.81 -17.36
N ASP A 329 31.03 -16.77 -17.48
CA ASP A 329 30.99 -17.99 -16.67
C ASP A 329 30.95 -17.67 -15.16
N GLU A 330 31.69 -16.64 -14.72
CA GLU A 330 31.67 -16.17 -13.33
C GLU A 330 30.34 -15.50 -12.95
N LEU A 331 29.82 -14.59 -13.79
CA LEU A 331 28.50 -13.96 -13.62
C LEU A 331 27.37 -14.99 -13.55
N SER A 332 27.35 -15.93 -14.49
CA SER A 332 26.37 -17.01 -14.63
C SER A 332 26.44 -17.97 -13.43
N ALA A 333 27.64 -18.27 -12.93
CA ALA A 333 27.82 -19.02 -11.69
C ALA A 333 27.35 -18.23 -10.45
N TYR A 334 27.57 -16.91 -10.40
CA TYR A 334 27.14 -16.02 -9.32
C TYR A 334 25.62 -15.87 -9.29
N ALA A 335 24.97 -15.69 -10.45
CA ALA A 335 23.52 -15.67 -10.61
C ALA A 335 22.89 -17.00 -10.19
N LYS A 336 23.40 -18.14 -10.68
CA LYS A 336 22.94 -19.49 -10.30
C LYS A 336 23.27 -19.86 -8.82
N LYS A 337 24.16 -19.14 -8.15
CA LYS A 337 24.39 -19.17 -6.68
C LYS A 337 23.32 -18.35 -5.95
N TRP A 338 23.01 -17.15 -6.43
CA TRP A 338 22.03 -16.26 -5.82
C TRP A 338 20.58 -16.72 -6.01
N GLN A 339 20.26 -17.33 -7.14
CA GLN A 339 19.01 -18.07 -7.40
C GLN A 339 18.65 -18.98 -6.21
N LYS A 340 19.58 -19.85 -5.82
CA LYS A 340 19.44 -20.82 -4.71
C LYS A 340 19.38 -20.15 -3.33
N LYS A 341 20.07 -19.01 -3.14
CA LYS A 341 19.96 -18.23 -1.89
C LYS A 341 18.60 -17.53 -1.77
N ILE A 342 18.05 -17.00 -2.86
CA ILE A 342 16.71 -16.37 -2.86
C ILE A 342 15.63 -17.43 -2.64
N GLU A 343 15.73 -18.64 -3.23
CA GLU A 343 14.85 -19.78 -2.89
C GLU A 343 14.85 -20.08 -1.37
N LEU A 344 16.03 -20.09 -0.74
CA LEU A 344 16.15 -20.28 0.71
C LEU A 344 15.48 -19.14 1.48
N VAL A 345 15.57 -17.89 1.02
CA VAL A 345 14.86 -16.75 1.64
C VAL A 345 13.35 -16.83 1.46
N ARG A 346 12.85 -17.17 0.26
CA ARG A 346 11.41 -17.44 0.01
C ARG A 346 10.90 -18.50 0.99
N LEU A 347 11.66 -19.58 1.19
CA LEU A 347 11.36 -20.64 2.16
C LEU A 347 11.41 -20.16 3.63
N LEU A 348 12.35 -19.28 3.99
CA LEU A 348 12.45 -18.67 5.32
C LEU A 348 11.21 -17.81 5.62
N LEU A 349 10.85 -16.90 4.71
CA LEU A 349 9.66 -16.05 4.81
C LEU A 349 8.38 -16.89 4.89
N ALA A 350 8.25 -17.90 4.03
CA ALA A 350 7.11 -18.82 4.04
C ALA A 350 6.94 -19.60 5.36
N SER A 351 8.00 -19.72 6.18
CA SER A 351 7.90 -20.31 7.52
C SER A 351 7.07 -19.43 8.47
N PHE A 352 7.32 -18.11 8.53
CA PHE A 352 6.66 -17.18 9.45
C PHE A 352 5.14 -17.16 9.29
N LYS A 353 4.67 -17.25 8.04
CA LYS A 353 3.25 -17.35 7.63
C LYS A 353 2.50 -18.54 8.28
N LYS A 354 3.23 -19.55 8.80
CA LYS A 354 2.67 -20.79 9.39
C LYS A 354 3.20 -21.09 10.79
N SER A 355 4.38 -20.61 11.17
CA SER A 355 5.10 -21.05 12.38
C SER A 355 4.76 -20.26 13.64
N LEU A 356 4.52 -18.94 13.49
CA LEU A 356 4.54 -17.98 14.60
C LEU A 356 3.49 -18.25 15.70
N PRO A 357 3.86 -18.19 17.00
CA PRO A 357 2.90 -18.34 18.09
C PRO A 357 1.96 -17.14 18.21
N LYS A 358 0.71 -17.38 18.64
CA LYS A 358 -0.24 -16.31 19.03
C LYS A 358 0.24 -15.46 20.23
N THR A 359 1.31 -15.89 20.90
CA THR A 359 1.97 -15.21 22.03
C THR A 359 3.23 -14.42 21.61
N THR A 360 3.49 -14.26 20.30
CA THR A 360 4.59 -13.40 19.81
C THR A 360 4.38 -11.96 20.29
N ALA A 361 5.39 -11.35 20.89
CA ALA A 361 5.27 -10.01 21.45
C ALA A 361 5.26 -8.92 20.35
N SER A 362 4.62 -7.79 20.62
CA SER A 362 4.53 -6.64 19.70
C SER A 362 5.90 -6.22 19.14
N ASN A 363 6.90 -6.08 20.02
CA ASN A 363 8.26 -5.73 19.64
C ASN A 363 9.06 -6.84 18.92
N GLN A 364 8.50 -8.04 18.78
CA GLN A 364 9.01 -9.10 17.89
C GLN A 364 8.31 -9.03 16.54
N ILE A 365 7.00 -8.74 16.51
CA ILE A 365 6.22 -8.53 15.27
C ILE A 365 6.84 -7.40 14.44
N ASP A 366 7.11 -6.25 15.05
CA ASP A 366 7.70 -5.10 14.35
C ASP A 366 9.10 -5.45 13.81
N LYS A 367 9.95 -6.09 14.62
CA LYS A 367 11.30 -6.53 14.18
C LYS A 367 11.28 -7.56 13.05
N ILE A 368 10.29 -8.46 13.00
CA ILE A 368 10.13 -9.38 11.87
C ILE A 368 9.82 -8.56 10.62
N TYR A 369 8.88 -7.62 10.71
CA TYR A 369 8.48 -6.77 9.58
C TYR A 369 9.61 -5.86 9.08
N ASP A 370 10.35 -5.21 9.97
CA ASP A 370 11.47 -4.33 9.61
C ASP A 370 12.56 -5.10 8.83
N ILE A 371 12.95 -6.28 9.34
CA ILE A 371 13.97 -7.12 8.71
C ILE A 371 13.43 -7.72 7.40
N GLN A 372 12.18 -8.19 7.37
CA GLN A 372 11.50 -8.68 6.17
C GLN A 372 11.48 -7.60 5.07
N LYS A 373 11.08 -6.37 5.41
CA LYS A 373 10.98 -5.26 4.46
C LYS A 373 12.35 -4.91 3.88
N SER A 374 13.36 -4.77 4.73
CA SER A 374 14.74 -4.51 4.28
C SER A 374 15.26 -5.63 3.37
N LEU A 375 15.02 -6.89 3.75
CA LEU A 375 15.46 -8.08 3.02
C LEU A 375 14.84 -8.16 1.62
N VAL A 376 13.55 -7.80 1.47
CA VAL A 376 12.87 -7.76 0.17
C VAL A 376 13.45 -6.67 -0.72
N THR A 377 13.63 -5.45 -0.20
CA THR A 377 14.26 -4.34 -0.94
C THR A 377 15.70 -4.63 -1.33
N SER A 378 16.46 -5.40 -0.53
CA SER A 378 17.80 -5.84 -0.93
C SER A 378 17.77 -6.91 -2.03
N ILE A 379 16.80 -7.83 -2.04
CA ILE A 379 16.66 -8.85 -3.10
C ILE A 379 16.25 -8.20 -4.43
N ASP A 380 15.24 -7.33 -4.39
CA ASP A 380 14.79 -6.46 -5.49
C ASP A 380 15.98 -5.73 -6.14
N LYS A 381 16.77 -5.02 -5.32
CA LYS A 381 18.02 -4.39 -5.77
C LYS A 381 19.04 -5.37 -6.36
N LEU A 382 19.29 -6.52 -5.72
CA LEU A 382 20.29 -7.49 -6.22
C LEU A 382 19.91 -7.99 -7.62
N ILE A 383 18.63 -8.24 -7.86
CA ILE A 383 18.10 -8.67 -9.16
C ILE A 383 18.34 -7.58 -10.20
N VAL A 384 17.93 -6.34 -9.90
CA VAL A 384 18.09 -5.17 -10.80
C VAL A 384 19.56 -4.89 -11.11
N GLU A 385 20.45 -4.79 -10.10
CA GLU A 385 21.86 -4.48 -10.33
C GLU A 385 22.60 -5.59 -11.11
N LEU A 386 22.21 -6.86 -10.95
CA LEU A 386 22.77 -7.96 -11.75
C LEU A 386 22.27 -7.93 -13.20
N MET A 387 20.95 -7.77 -13.39
CA MET A 387 20.32 -7.83 -14.72
C MET A 387 20.61 -6.60 -15.58
N MET A 388 20.73 -5.40 -14.98
CA MET A 388 20.97 -4.16 -15.74
C MET A 388 22.46 -3.89 -16.01
N ASN A 389 23.36 -4.22 -15.08
CA ASN A 389 24.79 -3.91 -15.25
C ASN A 389 25.58 -5.08 -15.88
N GLY A 390 25.11 -6.33 -15.72
CA GLY A 390 25.82 -7.51 -16.24
C GLY A 390 27.17 -7.81 -15.58
N GLU A 391 27.46 -7.24 -14.40
CA GLU A 391 28.74 -7.41 -13.70
C GLU A 391 28.58 -7.68 -12.19
N ILE A 392 29.61 -8.27 -11.58
CA ILE A 392 29.69 -8.50 -10.13
C ILE A 392 30.49 -7.35 -9.50
N SER A 393 29.81 -6.23 -9.23
CA SER A 393 30.42 -5.02 -8.64
C SER A 393 30.54 -5.08 -7.10
N ASP A 394 31.34 -4.18 -6.52
CA ASP A 394 31.41 -3.95 -5.06
C ASP A 394 30.01 -3.67 -4.45
N GLU A 395 29.09 -3.06 -5.20
CA GLU A 395 27.72 -2.82 -4.75
C GLU A 395 26.87 -4.10 -4.78
N VAL A 396 27.02 -4.94 -5.81
CA VAL A 396 26.40 -6.27 -5.89
C VAL A 396 26.86 -7.17 -4.72
N GLU A 397 28.15 -7.14 -4.36
CA GLU A 397 28.66 -7.86 -3.17
C GLU A 397 28.12 -7.27 -1.86
N SER A 398 28.04 -5.94 -1.73
CA SER A 398 27.49 -5.26 -0.55
C SER A 398 26.01 -5.60 -0.32
N ILE A 399 25.19 -5.59 -1.37
CA ILE A 399 23.77 -5.98 -1.32
C ILE A 399 23.63 -7.47 -0.96
N ALA A 400 24.44 -8.33 -1.56
CA ALA A 400 24.52 -9.76 -1.25
C ALA A 400 24.85 -10.03 0.24
N ASP A 401 25.75 -9.26 0.83
CA ASP A 401 26.09 -9.34 2.24
C ASP A 401 24.94 -8.83 3.13
N ASP A 402 24.22 -7.77 2.73
CA ASP A 402 23.07 -7.26 3.49
C ASP A 402 21.86 -8.21 3.46
N ILE A 403 21.61 -8.91 2.34
CA ILE A 403 20.63 -10.02 2.25
C ILE A 403 21.02 -11.15 3.19
N SER A 404 22.29 -11.55 3.18
CA SER A 404 22.82 -12.64 4.00
C SER A 404 22.72 -12.32 5.49
N ASN A 405 23.16 -11.12 5.87
CA ASN A 405 23.05 -10.60 7.23
C ASN A 405 21.59 -10.50 7.68
N SER A 406 20.69 -9.99 6.85
CA SER A 406 19.27 -9.81 7.19
C SER A 406 18.53 -11.14 7.34
N SER A 407 18.77 -12.09 6.43
CA SER A 407 18.19 -13.45 6.50
C SER A 407 18.64 -14.20 7.74
N THR A 408 19.94 -14.12 8.07
CA THR A 408 20.49 -14.76 9.27
C THR A 408 20.05 -14.07 10.57
N LYS A 409 19.87 -12.74 10.60
CA LYS A 409 19.20 -12.04 11.72
C LYS A 409 17.75 -12.53 11.89
N LEU A 410 17.02 -12.70 10.80
CA LEU A 410 15.62 -13.13 10.78
C LEU A 410 15.44 -14.57 11.26
N ALA A 411 16.27 -15.50 10.79
CA ALA A 411 16.26 -16.90 11.22
C ALA A 411 16.58 -17.03 12.73
N LYS A 412 17.57 -16.30 13.24
CA LYS A 412 17.91 -16.27 14.68
C LYS A 412 16.80 -15.65 15.53
N LEU A 413 16.06 -14.66 15.00
CA LEU A 413 14.87 -14.12 15.67
C LEU A 413 13.76 -15.17 15.78
N ALA A 414 13.48 -15.92 14.71
CA ALA A 414 12.51 -17.02 14.73
C ALA A 414 12.91 -18.15 15.67
N GLU A 415 14.19 -18.53 15.68
CA GLU A 415 14.75 -19.51 16.61
C GLU A 415 14.50 -19.10 18.08
N SER A 416 14.68 -17.81 18.41
CA SER A 416 14.42 -17.27 19.75
C SER A 416 12.94 -17.25 20.14
N ILE A 417 12.03 -17.03 19.17
CA ILE A 417 10.58 -17.12 19.35
C ILE A 417 10.15 -18.57 19.57
N HIS A 418 10.87 -19.51 18.96
CA HIS A 418 10.57 -20.95 18.99
C HIS A 418 11.41 -21.77 19.96
N LYS A 419 12.11 -21.15 20.91
CA LYS A 419 12.97 -21.79 21.94
C LYS A 419 12.36 -23.02 22.66
N ASP A 420 11.04 -23.11 22.77
CA ASP A 420 10.31 -24.19 23.45
C ASP A 420 9.79 -25.29 22.47
N ASP A 421 9.98 -25.10 21.15
CA ASP A 421 9.61 -26.01 20.05
C ASP A 421 10.89 -26.48 19.34
N THR A 422 11.49 -27.55 19.87
CA THR A 422 12.78 -28.08 19.42
C THR A 422 12.82 -28.45 17.93
N LYS A 423 11.67 -28.77 17.32
CA LYS A 423 11.58 -29.06 15.88
C LYS A 423 11.73 -27.79 15.06
N LYS A 424 11.08 -26.69 15.47
CA LYS A 424 11.22 -25.39 14.79
C LYS A 424 12.60 -24.79 15.02
N THR A 425 13.11 -24.80 16.26
CA THR A 425 14.50 -24.38 16.57
C THR A 425 15.48 -25.06 15.62
N SER A 426 15.48 -26.40 15.60
CA SER A 426 16.36 -27.21 14.73
C SER A 426 16.19 -26.91 13.23
N TRP A 427 14.98 -26.59 12.78
CA TRP A 427 14.74 -26.17 11.40
C TRP A 427 15.44 -24.84 11.08
N TYR A 428 15.34 -23.83 11.96
CA TYR A 428 16.03 -22.55 11.76
C TYR A 428 17.56 -22.70 11.84
N SER A 429 18.11 -23.50 12.77
CA SER A 429 19.56 -23.76 12.83
C SER A 429 20.06 -24.50 11.58
N THR A 430 19.27 -25.45 11.06
CA THR A 430 19.57 -26.17 9.81
C THR A 430 19.47 -25.25 8.60
N TRP A 431 18.48 -24.35 8.57
CA TRP A 431 18.33 -23.35 7.51
C TRP A 431 19.56 -22.43 7.43
N ILE A 432 20.03 -21.92 8.57
CA ILE A 432 21.25 -21.07 8.64
C ILE A 432 22.45 -21.86 8.11
N THR A 433 22.63 -23.11 8.57
CA THR A 433 23.74 -23.97 8.14
C THR A 433 23.71 -24.28 6.64
N LYS A 434 22.53 -24.34 6.00
CA LYS A 434 22.36 -24.51 4.55
C LYS A 434 22.48 -23.19 3.77
N TYR A 435 22.25 -22.05 4.41
CA TYR A 435 22.38 -20.74 3.76
C TYR A 435 23.83 -20.24 3.76
N ASP A 436 24.58 -20.58 4.82
CA ASP A 436 26.00 -20.25 4.98
C ASP A 436 26.95 -21.22 4.22
N SER A 437 26.40 -22.27 3.59
CA SER A 437 27.12 -23.29 2.78
C SER A 437 26.95 -23.10 1.28
#